data_AF-A0A094E8L1-F1
#
_entry.id   AF-A0A094E8L1-F1
#
_cell.length_a   1.000
_cell.length_b   1.000
_cell.length_c   1.000
_cell.angle_alpha   90.00
_cell.angle_beta   90.00
_cell.angle_gamma   90.00
#
_symmetry.space_group_name_H-M   'P 1'
#
loop_
_entity.id
_entity.type
_entity.pdbx_description
1 polymer ?
#
loop_
_entity_poly.entity_id
_entity_poly.type
_entity_poly.pdbx_seq_one_letter_code
_entity_poly.pdbx_strand_id
1 'polypeptide(L)'
;MENGKPVEGSLYVYAPNKVAPVFFAIAFAVSAVGHIWQCHRYKCFKMIGLHPLCAVLFAAGYALREYGAFDYVYTGSFLTLITFILSQIFIYICPPLLELANYHILGRILYYVPYFAPLPPGRVLSTFGGLMIVVETLNSLGVALSTNRSSKSGVQELGSQITIAALAIQLGVIIIFFVLAAIFHRRCAKGNINARAISTPLITLYISMALILIRCIYRLVEHFGNTTVRVGDAESLIALSPILRYEWYFYVFEASLMLINSVIWNVWNPGRYLPINRHIYLARDGKTELEAKVQTAGRPWLALLTLGMFFREKQEYHPFLELDGYSDANSRI
;
A
#
# COMPACT_ATOMS: atom_id res chain seq x y z
N MET A 1 -28.99 -9.32 -8.39
CA MET A 1 -28.87 -10.01 -7.09
C MET A 1 -27.51 -10.67 -7.04
N GLU A 2 -26.89 -10.65 -5.87
CA GLU A 2 -25.57 -11.18 -5.48
C GLU A 2 -25.41 -12.70 -5.68
N ASN A 3 -26.30 -13.34 -6.44
CA ASN A 3 -26.56 -14.79 -6.43
C ASN A 3 -25.58 -15.60 -7.33
N GLY A 4 -24.42 -15.03 -7.67
CA GLY A 4 -23.39 -15.72 -8.47
C GLY A 4 -23.77 -16.03 -9.92
N LYS A 5 -24.89 -15.53 -10.44
CA LYS A 5 -25.30 -15.75 -11.83
C LYS A 5 -24.62 -14.73 -12.75
N PRO A 6 -23.84 -15.17 -13.75
CA PRO A 6 -23.23 -14.25 -14.70
C PRO A 6 -24.32 -13.58 -15.56
N VAL A 7 -24.05 -12.33 -15.96
CA VAL A 7 -24.89 -11.54 -16.86
C VAL A 7 -24.07 -11.24 -18.11
N GLU A 8 -24.59 -11.64 -19.27
CA GLU A 8 -23.94 -11.42 -20.55
C GLU A 8 -23.74 -9.93 -20.82
N GLY A 9 -22.56 -9.56 -21.35
CA GLY A 9 -22.20 -8.17 -21.61
C GLY A 9 -21.89 -7.32 -20.37
N SER A 10 -22.03 -7.86 -19.14
CA SER A 10 -21.64 -7.14 -17.93
C SER A 10 -20.13 -6.94 -17.85
N LEU A 11 -19.70 -5.71 -17.57
CA LEU A 11 -18.28 -5.42 -17.30
C LEU A 11 -17.80 -6.02 -15.96
N TYR A 12 -18.73 -6.32 -15.05
CA TYR A 12 -18.45 -6.92 -13.74
C TYR A 12 -18.66 -8.43 -13.73
N VAL A 13 -18.98 -9.07 -14.87
CA VAL A 13 -19.43 -10.48 -15.00
C VAL A 13 -20.81 -10.75 -14.39
N TYR A 14 -21.16 -10.12 -13.28
CA TYR A 14 -22.46 -10.21 -12.60
C TYR A 14 -23.22 -8.88 -12.62
N ALA A 15 -24.45 -8.86 -12.09
CA ALA A 15 -25.17 -7.61 -11.82
C ALA A 15 -24.67 -7.01 -10.49
N PRO A 16 -23.97 -5.86 -10.50
CA PRO A 16 -23.35 -5.29 -9.31
C PRO A 16 -24.37 -4.77 -8.29
N ASN A 17 -23.98 -4.78 -7.02
CA ASN A 17 -24.71 -4.20 -5.91
C ASN A 17 -24.62 -2.67 -5.98
N LYS A 18 -25.77 -2.01 -5.83
CA LYS A 18 -25.89 -0.54 -5.90
C LYS A 18 -25.70 0.17 -4.55
N VAL A 19 -25.89 -0.54 -3.45
CA VAL A 19 -25.87 0.00 -2.08
C VAL A 19 -24.49 -0.12 -1.44
N ALA A 20 -23.82 -1.26 -1.61
CA ALA A 20 -22.52 -1.52 -1.00
C ALA A 20 -21.44 -0.50 -1.40
N PRO A 21 -21.29 -0.10 -2.69
CA PRO A 21 -20.30 0.92 -3.03
C PRO A 21 -20.61 2.29 -2.42
N VAL A 22 -21.88 2.67 -2.21
CA VAL A 22 -22.24 3.92 -1.49
C VAL A 22 -21.66 3.91 -0.08
N PHE A 23 -21.85 2.80 0.64
CA PHE A 23 -21.32 2.65 2.00
C PHE A 23 -19.80 2.84 2.02
N PHE A 24 -19.07 2.13 1.14
CA PHE A 24 -17.61 2.25 1.07
C PHE A 24 -17.15 3.64 0.64
N ALA A 25 -17.83 4.27 -0.33
CA ALA A 25 -17.52 5.63 -0.76
C ALA A 25 -17.62 6.63 0.41
N ILE A 26 -18.71 6.58 1.18
CA ILE A 26 -18.91 7.44 2.36
C ILE A 26 -17.87 7.12 3.43
N ALA A 27 -17.63 5.83 3.73
CA ALA A 27 -16.68 5.42 4.76
C ALA A 27 -15.24 5.88 4.45
N PHE A 28 -14.80 5.74 3.20
CA PHE A 28 -13.50 6.24 2.75
C PHE A 28 -13.45 7.77 2.69
N ALA A 29 -14.54 8.45 2.35
CA ALA A 29 -14.61 9.91 2.39
C ALA A 29 -14.45 10.45 3.83
N VAL A 30 -15.14 9.84 4.81
CA VAL A 30 -14.98 10.15 6.23
C VAL A 30 -13.54 9.87 6.68
N SER A 31 -12.97 8.73 6.26
CA SER A 31 -11.58 8.39 6.54
C SER A 31 -10.60 9.42 5.95
N ALA A 32 -10.86 9.91 4.73
CA ALA A 32 -10.06 10.92 4.05
C ALA A 32 -10.06 12.25 4.81
N VAL A 33 -11.24 12.72 5.25
CA VAL A 33 -11.35 13.92 6.09
C VAL A 33 -10.54 13.77 7.37
N GLY A 34 -10.60 12.60 8.01
CA GLY A 34 -9.78 12.26 9.18
C GLY A 34 -8.28 12.39 8.89
N HIS A 35 -7.78 11.73 7.85
CA HIS A 35 -6.37 11.75 7.49
C HIS A 35 -5.88 13.15 7.12
N ILE A 36 -6.67 13.90 6.34
CA ILE A 36 -6.35 15.27 5.94
C ILE A 36 -6.27 16.17 7.17
N TRP A 37 -7.26 16.13 8.06
CA TRP A 37 -7.25 16.92 9.29
C TRP A 37 -6.04 16.58 10.17
N GLN A 38 -5.72 15.30 10.33
CA GLN A 38 -4.56 14.87 11.11
C GLN A 38 -3.23 15.31 10.49
N CYS A 39 -3.10 15.24 9.16
CA CYS A 39 -1.91 15.73 8.45
C CYS A 39 -1.65 17.21 8.73
N HIS A 40 -2.71 18.03 8.76
CA HIS A 40 -2.61 19.45 9.09
C HIS A 40 -2.31 19.67 10.58
N ARG A 41 -3.03 18.98 11.47
CA ARG A 41 -2.92 19.13 12.92
C ARG A 41 -1.56 18.70 13.49
N TYR A 42 -0.97 17.64 12.94
CA TYR A 42 0.32 17.09 13.38
C TYR A 42 1.48 17.48 12.44
N LYS A 43 1.21 18.28 11.38
CA LYS A 43 2.20 18.68 10.36
C LYS A 43 2.97 17.49 9.76
N CYS A 44 2.31 16.33 9.69
CA CYS A 44 2.91 15.05 9.31
C CYS A 44 2.63 14.66 7.84
N PHE A 45 2.24 15.61 6.99
CA PHE A 45 1.94 15.35 5.57
C PHE A 45 3.08 14.64 4.83
N LYS A 46 4.34 15.00 5.12
CA LYS A 46 5.51 14.31 4.55
C LYS A 46 5.66 12.85 5.00
N MET A 47 5.09 12.48 6.15
CA MET A 47 5.19 11.13 6.73
C MET A 47 4.06 10.22 6.25
N ILE A 48 2.82 10.73 6.28
CA ILE A 48 1.62 9.92 6.03
C ILE A 48 0.79 10.39 4.83
N GLY A 49 1.27 11.32 4.00
CA GLY A 49 0.51 11.93 2.91
C GLY A 49 -0.06 10.96 1.86
N LEU A 50 0.47 9.73 1.77
CA LEU A 50 -0.10 8.68 0.92
C LEU A 50 -1.46 8.15 1.44
N HIS A 51 -1.69 8.14 2.75
CA HIS A 51 -2.96 7.68 3.33
C HIS A 51 -4.17 8.54 2.95
N PRO A 52 -4.16 9.90 3.09
CA PRO A 52 -5.27 10.71 2.62
C PRO A 52 -5.44 10.64 1.10
N LEU A 53 -4.36 10.54 0.32
CA LEU A 53 -4.45 10.34 -1.13
C LEU A 53 -5.21 9.04 -1.45
N CYS A 54 -4.83 7.92 -0.84
CA CYS A 54 -5.52 6.64 -1.06
C CYS A 54 -6.98 6.69 -0.58
N ALA A 55 -7.27 7.35 0.54
CA ALA A 55 -8.65 7.46 1.03
C ALA A 55 -9.54 8.27 0.07
N VAL A 56 -9.03 9.35 -0.54
CA VAL A 56 -9.73 10.11 -1.57
C VAL A 56 -9.95 9.27 -2.83
N LEU A 57 -8.90 8.57 -3.29
CA LEU A 57 -8.98 7.71 -4.47
C LEU A 57 -9.99 6.56 -4.25
N PHE A 58 -9.99 5.91 -3.09
CA PHE A 58 -11.01 4.91 -2.76
C PHE A 58 -12.41 5.50 -2.78
N ALA A 59 -12.64 6.66 -2.15
CA ALA A 59 -13.94 7.31 -2.16
C ALA A 59 -14.44 7.58 -3.59
N ALA A 60 -13.56 8.13 -4.45
CA ALA A 60 -13.86 8.34 -5.86
C ALA A 60 -14.09 7.03 -6.62
N GLY A 61 -13.26 6.01 -6.39
CA GLY A 61 -13.37 4.72 -7.05
C GLY A 61 -14.68 3.99 -6.74
N TYR A 62 -15.11 4.00 -5.48
CA TYR A 62 -16.39 3.42 -5.07
C TYR A 62 -17.60 4.26 -5.49
N ALA A 63 -17.49 5.59 -5.56
CA ALA A 63 -18.52 6.45 -6.13
C ALA A 63 -18.72 6.16 -7.64
N LEU A 64 -17.62 6.04 -8.40
CA LEU A 64 -17.68 5.62 -9.80
C LEU A 64 -18.21 4.18 -9.95
N ARG A 65 -17.89 3.28 -9.01
CA ARG A 65 -18.43 1.92 -9.01
C ARG A 65 -19.95 1.92 -8.85
N GLU A 66 -20.48 2.77 -7.98
CA GLU A 66 -21.92 2.92 -7.81
C GLU A 66 -22.59 3.48 -9.06
N TYR A 67 -22.02 4.55 -9.63
CA TYR A 67 -22.53 5.14 -10.87
C TYR A 67 -22.55 4.09 -12.00
N GLY A 68 -21.47 3.32 -12.14
CA GLY A 68 -21.36 2.21 -13.10
C GLY A 68 -22.28 1.02 -12.80
N ALA A 69 -22.81 0.89 -11.57
CA ALA A 69 -23.72 -0.18 -11.20
C ALA A 69 -25.14 0.00 -11.74
N PHE A 70 -25.51 1.20 -12.21
CA PHE A 70 -26.79 1.45 -12.88
C PHE A 70 -26.74 1.16 -14.38
N ASP A 71 -25.57 1.27 -15.00
CA ASP A 71 -25.34 1.01 -16.42
C ASP A 71 -24.11 0.10 -16.61
N TYR A 72 -24.25 -1.16 -16.21
CA TYR A 72 -23.13 -2.11 -16.13
C TYR A 72 -22.99 -3.01 -17.38
N VAL A 73 -23.97 -2.99 -18.29
CA VAL A 73 -23.98 -3.79 -19.51
C VAL A 73 -23.31 -2.99 -20.62
N TYR A 74 -22.20 -3.51 -21.16
CA TYR A 74 -21.46 -2.85 -22.21
C TYR A 74 -22.15 -3.00 -23.57
N THR A 75 -22.74 -1.91 -24.04
CA THR A 75 -23.40 -1.80 -25.35
C THR A 75 -22.57 -1.01 -26.38
N GLY A 76 -21.27 -0.83 -26.14
CA GLY A 76 -20.39 0.01 -26.97
C GLY A 76 -20.26 1.46 -26.49
N SER A 77 -20.94 1.84 -25.40
CA SER A 77 -20.84 3.16 -24.79
C SER A 77 -19.44 3.42 -24.21
N PHE A 78 -18.80 4.49 -24.67
CA PHE A 78 -17.50 4.93 -24.12
C PHE A 78 -17.62 5.32 -22.64
N LEU A 79 -18.72 5.96 -22.24
CA LEU A 79 -18.93 6.44 -20.87
C LEU A 79 -18.98 5.28 -19.87
N THR A 80 -19.70 4.21 -20.22
CA THR A 80 -19.84 2.99 -19.42
C THR A 80 -18.47 2.34 -19.21
N LEU A 81 -17.69 2.23 -20.28
CA LEU A 81 -16.36 1.63 -20.25
C LEU A 81 -15.36 2.47 -19.44
N ILE A 82 -15.28 3.78 -19.67
CA ILE A 82 -14.31 4.64 -18.96
C ILE A 82 -14.65 4.75 -17.47
N THR A 83 -15.94 4.79 -17.10
CA THR A 83 -16.37 4.78 -15.70
C THR A 83 -15.90 3.51 -15.00
N PHE A 84 -16.12 2.35 -15.63
CA PHE A 84 -15.64 1.07 -15.10
C PHE A 84 -14.12 1.08 -14.93
N ILE A 85 -13.37 1.48 -15.97
CA ILE A 85 -11.90 1.52 -15.96
C ILE A 85 -11.39 2.43 -14.82
N LEU A 86 -11.89 3.66 -14.73
CA LEU A 86 -11.47 4.61 -13.69
C LEU A 86 -11.82 4.11 -12.29
N SER A 87 -12.98 3.49 -12.11
CA SER A 87 -13.35 2.83 -10.84
C SER A 87 -12.33 1.76 -10.45
N GLN A 88 -11.98 0.85 -11.38
CA GLN A 88 -10.98 -0.18 -11.12
C GLN A 88 -9.60 0.42 -10.81
N ILE A 89 -9.15 1.41 -11.58
CA ILE A 89 -7.84 2.05 -11.38
C ILE A 89 -7.76 2.69 -10.00
N PHE A 90 -8.76 3.50 -9.62
CA PHE A 90 -8.74 4.18 -8.32
C PHE A 90 -8.79 3.22 -7.14
N ILE A 91 -9.49 2.08 -7.27
CA ILE A 91 -9.54 1.07 -6.21
C ILE A 91 -8.24 0.27 -6.15
N TYR A 92 -7.72 -0.21 -7.29
CA TYR A 92 -6.59 -1.14 -7.32
C TYR A 92 -5.22 -0.46 -7.12
N ILE A 93 -5.07 0.83 -7.45
CA ILE A 93 -3.81 1.57 -7.23
C ILE A 93 -3.52 1.82 -5.74
N CYS A 94 -4.55 1.87 -4.91
CA CYS A 94 -4.41 2.30 -3.52
C CYS A 94 -3.60 1.34 -2.64
N PRO A 95 -3.79 0.01 -2.68
CA PRO A 95 -3.09 -0.83 -1.71
C PRO A 95 -1.58 -0.93 -1.91
N PRO A 96 -1.04 -0.98 -3.15
CA PRO A 96 0.40 -0.81 -3.37
C PRO A 96 0.91 0.54 -2.80
N LEU A 97 0.15 1.63 -2.97
CA LEU A 97 0.53 2.92 -2.37
C LEU A 97 0.50 2.90 -0.83
N LEU A 98 -0.47 2.21 -0.22
CA LEU A 98 -0.54 2.02 1.23
C LEU A 98 0.60 1.14 1.75
N GLU A 99 1.02 0.17 0.97
CA GLU A 99 2.21 -0.62 1.25
C GLU A 99 3.48 0.24 1.21
N LEU A 100 3.65 1.07 0.19
CA LEU A 100 4.73 2.05 0.13
C LEU A 100 4.71 3.01 1.33
N ALA A 101 3.52 3.39 1.81
CA ALA A 101 3.38 4.18 3.02
C ALA A 101 3.90 3.43 4.26
N ASN A 102 3.61 2.13 4.39
CA ASN A 102 4.16 1.29 5.45
C ASN A 102 5.69 1.20 5.37
N TYR A 103 6.26 1.08 4.17
CA TYR A 103 7.70 1.06 3.95
C TYR A 103 8.36 2.37 4.39
N HIS A 104 7.73 3.49 4.08
CA HIS A 104 8.16 4.80 4.52
C HIS A 104 8.12 4.93 6.05
N ILE A 105 7.04 4.47 6.68
CA ILE A 105 6.89 4.50 8.15
C ILE A 105 7.92 3.58 8.83
N LEU A 106 8.19 2.38 8.29
CA LEU A 106 9.28 1.55 8.81
C LEU A 106 10.62 2.28 8.74
N GLY A 107 10.94 2.89 7.61
CA GLY A 107 12.14 3.71 7.45
C GLY A 107 12.25 4.79 8.53
N ARG A 108 11.15 5.49 8.84
CA ARG A 108 11.08 6.48 9.93
C ARG A 108 11.32 5.88 11.32
N ILE A 109 10.78 4.70 11.59
CA ILE A 109 11.03 3.99 12.85
C ILE A 109 12.50 3.59 12.96
N LEU A 110 13.12 3.14 11.86
CA LEU A 110 14.54 2.80 11.84
C LEU A 110 15.43 4.05 12.01
N TYR A 111 15.03 5.20 11.46
CA TYR A 111 15.72 6.48 11.71
C TYR A 111 15.66 6.90 13.18
N TYR A 112 14.55 6.60 13.86
CA TYR A 112 14.39 6.90 15.27
C TYR A 112 15.25 6.01 16.17
N VAL A 113 15.52 4.76 15.76
CA VAL A 113 16.38 3.81 16.51
C VAL A 113 17.41 3.16 15.58
N PRO A 114 18.43 3.91 15.11
CA PRO A 114 19.30 3.46 14.03
C PRO A 114 20.22 2.30 14.43
N TYR A 115 20.62 2.20 15.70
CA TYR A 115 21.56 1.19 16.20
C TYR A 115 20.99 -0.25 16.21
N PHE A 116 19.67 -0.41 16.12
CA PHE A 116 19.05 -1.74 15.98
C PHE A 116 18.52 -2.03 14.57
N ALA A 117 18.66 -1.07 13.64
CA ALA A 117 18.13 -1.19 12.30
C ALA A 117 18.78 -2.37 11.53
N PRO A 118 17.99 -3.31 10.98
CA PRO A 118 18.52 -4.40 10.16
C PRO A 118 18.91 -3.93 8.75
N LEU A 119 18.36 -2.81 8.30
CA LEU A 119 18.70 -2.13 7.06
C LEU A 119 18.98 -0.66 7.35
N PRO A 120 19.90 -0.02 6.62
CA PRO A 120 20.11 1.42 6.72
C PRO A 120 18.79 2.18 6.50
N PRO A 121 18.37 3.07 7.42
CA PRO A 121 17.06 3.73 7.34
C PRO A 121 16.78 4.43 6.00
N GLY A 122 17.79 5.11 5.43
CA GLY A 122 17.69 5.78 4.13
C GLY A 122 17.48 4.85 2.94
N ARG A 123 17.82 3.55 3.07
CA ARG A 123 17.66 2.57 1.99
C ARG A 123 16.31 1.86 1.99
N VAL A 124 15.57 1.87 3.10
CA VAL A 124 14.29 1.13 3.20
C VAL A 124 13.33 1.55 2.10
N LEU A 125 13.06 2.85 1.97
CA LEU A 125 12.12 3.36 0.97
C LEU A 125 12.63 3.14 -0.46
N SER A 126 13.92 3.35 -0.71
CA SER A 126 14.51 3.17 -2.06
C SER A 126 14.48 1.71 -2.49
N THR A 127 14.85 0.77 -1.61
CA THR A 127 14.85 -0.67 -1.91
C THR A 127 13.43 -1.20 -2.11
N PHE A 128 12.54 -0.99 -1.14
CA PHE A 128 11.19 -1.54 -1.23
C PHE A 128 10.32 -0.79 -2.24
N GLY A 129 10.48 0.53 -2.38
CA GLY A 129 9.81 1.31 -3.41
C GLY A 129 10.28 0.94 -4.82
N GLY A 130 11.59 0.67 -5.01
CA GLY A 130 12.11 0.18 -6.28
C GLY A 130 11.57 -1.21 -6.65
N LEU A 131 11.55 -2.14 -5.68
CA LEU A 131 10.93 -3.46 -5.87
C LEU A 131 9.44 -3.35 -6.22
N MET A 132 8.71 -2.50 -5.50
CA MET A 132 7.30 -2.22 -5.75
C MET A 132 7.07 -1.68 -7.17
N ILE A 133 7.90 -0.76 -7.66
CA ILE A 133 7.79 -0.24 -9.03
C ILE A 133 7.96 -1.36 -10.07
N VAL A 134 8.93 -2.25 -9.86
CA VAL A 134 9.12 -3.41 -10.75
C VAL A 134 7.89 -4.30 -10.73
N VAL A 135 7.38 -4.64 -9.54
CA VAL A 135 6.21 -5.50 -9.38
C VAL A 135 4.96 -4.88 -10.01
N GLU A 136 4.67 -3.61 -9.74
CA GLU A 136 3.49 -2.93 -10.29
C GLU A 136 3.59 -2.70 -11.79
N THR A 137 4.81 -2.55 -12.34
CA THR A 137 5.03 -2.49 -13.79
C THR A 137 4.70 -3.84 -14.44
N LEU A 138 5.20 -4.94 -13.86
CA LEU A 138 4.90 -6.29 -14.33
C LEU A 138 3.39 -6.58 -14.22
N ASN A 139 2.77 -6.26 -13.10
CA ASN A 139 1.34 -6.42 -12.87
C ASN A 139 0.50 -5.64 -13.89
N SER A 140 0.80 -4.35 -14.09
CA SER A 140 0.08 -3.49 -15.05
C SER A 140 0.22 -4.00 -16.49
N LEU A 141 1.43 -4.44 -16.87
CA LEU A 141 1.68 -5.04 -18.18
C LEU A 141 0.92 -6.37 -18.34
N GLY A 142 0.96 -7.23 -17.34
CA GLY A 142 0.25 -8.51 -17.34
C GLY A 142 -1.26 -8.34 -17.52
N VAL A 143 -1.87 -7.42 -16.77
CA VAL A 143 -3.30 -7.09 -16.88
C VAL A 143 -3.64 -6.48 -18.24
N ALA A 144 -2.81 -5.57 -18.76
CA ALA A 144 -3.04 -4.97 -20.08
C ALA A 144 -2.99 -6.00 -21.22
N LEU A 145 -2.08 -6.98 -21.13
CA LEU A 145 -1.95 -8.05 -22.13
C LEU A 145 -3.08 -9.07 -22.03
N SER A 146 -3.47 -9.47 -20.81
CA SER A 146 -4.50 -10.49 -20.58
C SER A 146 -5.90 -10.00 -20.96
N THR A 147 -6.18 -8.71 -20.79
CA THR A 147 -7.49 -8.11 -21.09
C THR A 147 -7.64 -7.62 -22.54
N ASN A 148 -6.56 -7.59 -23.32
CA ASN A 148 -6.61 -7.15 -24.71
C ASN A 148 -7.22 -8.24 -25.63
N ARG A 149 -8.52 -8.10 -25.91
CA ARG A 149 -9.28 -9.02 -26.75
C ARG A 149 -8.82 -9.09 -28.21
N SER A 150 -8.12 -8.07 -28.70
CA SER A 150 -7.60 -8.05 -30.08
C SER A 150 -6.30 -8.84 -30.25
N SER A 151 -5.70 -9.31 -29.14
CA SER A 151 -4.45 -10.07 -29.16
C SER A 151 -4.66 -11.57 -29.37
N LYS A 152 -3.62 -12.26 -29.86
CA LYS A 152 -3.58 -13.72 -29.99
C LYS A 152 -3.72 -14.38 -28.62
N SER A 153 -4.32 -15.57 -28.56
CA SER A 153 -4.53 -16.34 -27.32
C SER A 153 -3.24 -16.53 -26.50
N GLY A 154 -2.11 -16.83 -27.16
CA GLY A 154 -0.81 -16.97 -26.47
C GLY A 154 -0.31 -15.69 -25.79
N VAL A 155 -0.68 -14.50 -26.29
CA VAL A 155 -0.32 -13.21 -25.68
C VAL A 155 -1.17 -12.95 -24.43
N GLN A 156 -2.46 -13.32 -24.47
CA GLN A 156 -3.35 -13.20 -23.32
C GLN A 156 -2.91 -14.14 -22.18
N GLU A 157 -2.54 -15.38 -22.53
CA GLU A 157 -2.02 -16.35 -21.57
C GLU A 157 -0.72 -15.85 -20.93
N LEU A 158 0.22 -15.33 -21.74
CA LEU A 158 1.44 -14.71 -21.22
C LEU A 158 1.13 -13.56 -20.25
N GLY A 159 0.15 -12.71 -20.57
CA GLY A 159 -0.30 -11.63 -19.67
C GLY A 159 -0.82 -12.15 -18.33
N SER A 160 -1.60 -13.23 -18.35
CA SER A 160 -2.08 -13.90 -17.13
C SER A 160 -0.91 -14.41 -16.27
N GLN A 161 0.04 -15.11 -16.89
CA GLN A 161 1.22 -15.64 -16.19
C GLN A 161 2.11 -14.54 -15.61
N ILE A 162 2.30 -13.43 -16.34
CA ILE A 162 3.02 -12.25 -15.84
C ILE A 162 2.31 -11.67 -14.60
N THR A 163 0.98 -11.59 -14.63
CA THR A 163 0.18 -11.07 -13.50
C THR A 163 0.35 -11.96 -12.26
N ILE A 164 0.24 -13.28 -12.43
CA ILE A 164 0.45 -14.26 -11.35
C ILE A 164 1.87 -14.15 -10.78
N ALA A 165 2.89 -14.05 -11.64
CA ALA A 165 4.27 -13.89 -11.22
C ALA A 165 4.48 -12.60 -10.41
N ALA A 166 3.90 -11.47 -10.86
CA ALA A 166 3.98 -10.21 -10.14
C ALA A 166 3.34 -10.30 -8.75
N LEU A 167 2.15 -10.90 -8.63
CA LEU A 167 1.47 -11.12 -7.35
C LEU A 167 2.25 -12.07 -6.42
N ALA A 168 2.91 -13.08 -6.96
CA ALA A 168 3.75 -13.98 -6.17
C ALA A 168 5.03 -13.29 -5.65
N ILE A 169 5.67 -12.46 -6.47
CA ILE A 169 6.81 -11.63 -6.04
C ILE A 169 6.36 -10.66 -4.95
N GLN A 170 5.22 -9.99 -5.13
CA GLN A 170 4.62 -9.09 -4.15
C GLN A 170 4.47 -9.77 -2.77
N LEU A 171 3.96 -11.01 -2.77
CA LEU A 171 3.81 -11.82 -1.55
C LEU A 171 5.16 -12.03 -0.85
N GLY A 172 6.19 -12.38 -1.62
CA GLY A 172 7.55 -12.55 -1.11
C GLY A 172 8.12 -11.27 -0.50
N VAL A 173 7.93 -10.12 -1.17
CA VAL A 173 8.39 -8.81 -0.67
C VAL A 173 7.72 -8.47 0.67
N ILE A 174 6.41 -8.70 0.80
CA ILE A 174 5.69 -8.51 2.06
C ILE A 174 6.25 -9.39 3.18
N ILE A 175 6.53 -10.67 2.89
CA ILE A 175 7.10 -11.60 3.88
C ILE A 175 8.49 -11.13 4.34
N ILE A 176 9.35 -10.71 3.40
CA ILE A 176 10.68 -10.16 3.72
C ILE A 176 10.54 -8.92 4.62
N PHE A 177 9.57 -8.05 4.32
CA PHE A 177 9.28 -6.88 5.14
C PHE A 177 8.89 -7.26 6.58
N PHE A 178 8.02 -8.26 6.76
CA PHE A 178 7.66 -8.79 8.09
C PHE A 178 8.89 -9.30 8.84
N VAL A 179 9.77 -10.04 8.17
CA VAL A 179 11.00 -10.57 8.78
C VAL A 179 11.89 -9.44 9.26
N LEU A 180 12.10 -8.41 8.44
CA LEU A 180 12.92 -7.25 8.83
C LEU A 180 12.32 -6.48 10.01
N ALA A 181 11.02 -6.20 9.98
CA ALA A 181 10.33 -5.56 11.09
C ALA A 181 10.46 -6.41 12.36
N ALA A 182 10.30 -7.73 12.28
CA ALA A 182 10.44 -8.66 13.41
C ALA A 182 11.88 -8.71 13.96
N ILE A 183 12.90 -8.68 13.10
CA ILE A 183 14.30 -8.59 13.53
C ILE A 183 14.52 -7.29 14.31
N PHE A 184 14.06 -6.15 13.77
CA PHE A 184 14.16 -4.86 14.44
C PHE A 184 13.45 -4.85 15.79
N HIS A 185 12.21 -5.33 15.83
CA HIS A 185 11.40 -5.39 17.05
C HIS A 185 12.08 -6.27 18.12
N ARG A 186 12.61 -7.44 17.75
CA ARG A 186 13.36 -8.31 18.65
C ARG A 186 14.64 -7.66 19.18
N ARG A 187 15.38 -6.92 18.34
CA ARG A 187 16.58 -6.17 18.77
C ARG A 187 16.24 -5.06 19.76
N CYS A 188 15.17 -4.30 19.52
CA CYS A 188 14.68 -3.28 20.44
C CYS A 188 14.27 -3.88 21.80
N ALA A 189 13.54 -5.00 21.78
CA ALA A 189 13.13 -5.69 23.00
C ALA A 189 14.33 -6.20 23.81
N LYS A 190 15.34 -6.81 23.15
CA LYS A 190 16.58 -7.24 23.81
C LYS A 190 17.39 -6.06 24.37
N GLY A 191 17.32 -4.91 23.73
CA GLY A 191 17.96 -3.67 24.18
C GLY A 191 17.17 -2.90 25.24
N ASN A 192 16.06 -3.44 25.77
CA ASN A 192 15.15 -2.76 26.70
C ASN A 192 14.61 -1.40 26.20
N ILE A 193 14.53 -1.21 24.88
CA ILE A 193 13.95 -0.03 24.26
C ILE A 193 12.48 -0.30 23.98
N ASN A 194 11.60 0.05 24.93
CA ASN A 194 10.15 -0.15 24.83
C ASN A 194 9.37 1.18 24.91
N ALA A 195 9.83 2.18 24.14
CA ALA A 195 9.12 3.44 24.04
C ALA A 195 7.82 3.26 23.25
N ARG A 196 6.73 3.87 23.72
CA ARG A 196 5.43 3.89 23.01
C ARG A 196 5.55 4.47 21.60
N ALA A 197 6.52 5.37 21.41
CA ALA A 197 6.93 5.94 20.14
C ALA A 197 7.31 4.89 19.07
N ILE A 198 7.76 3.71 19.49
CA ILE A 198 8.20 2.62 18.62
C ILE A 198 7.15 1.50 18.59
N SER A 199 6.70 1.05 19.76
CA SER A 199 5.81 -0.11 19.86
C SER A 199 4.46 0.13 19.20
N THR A 200 3.86 1.32 19.36
CA THR A 200 2.55 1.61 18.75
C THR A 200 2.65 1.63 17.22
N PRO A 201 3.53 2.42 16.58
CA PRO A 201 3.66 2.39 15.11
C PRO A 201 4.06 1.03 14.55
N LEU A 202 4.91 0.24 15.24
CA LEU A 202 5.25 -1.11 14.80
C LEU A 202 4.05 -2.05 14.81
N ILE A 203 3.23 -2.04 15.88
CA ILE A 203 2.02 -2.87 15.95
C ILE A 203 1.02 -2.46 14.85
N THR A 204 0.79 -1.16 14.68
CA THR A 204 -0.07 -0.63 13.61
C THR A 204 0.41 -1.09 12.23
N LEU A 205 1.72 -1.07 12.01
CA LEU A 205 2.36 -1.50 10.77
C LEU A 205 2.25 -3.02 10.55
N TYR A 206 2.36 -3.85 11.58
CA TYR A 206 2.11 -5.29 11.46
C TYR A 206 0.67 -5.60 11.04
N ILE A 207 -0.31 -4.94 11.68
CA ILE A 207 -1.72 -5.15 11.35
C ILE A 207 -2.00 -4.66 9.92
N SER A 208 -1.51 -3.46 9.56
CA SER A 208 -1.60 -2.88 8.22
C SER A 208 -1.06 -3.82 7.14
N MET A 209 0.18 -4.32 7.31
CA MET A 209 0.78 -5.26 6.37
C MET A 209 0.09 -6.62 6.34
N ALA A 210 -0.51 -7.08 7.44
CA ALA A 210 -1.24 -8.34 7.48
C ALA A 210 -2.54 -8.24 6.66
N LEU A 211 -3.24 -7.10 6.74
CA LEU A 211 -4.43 -6.84 5.92
C LEU A 211 -4.09 -6.78 4.42
N ILE A 212 -2.98 -6.11 4.07
CA ILE A 212 -2.48 -6.08 2.69
C ILE A 212 -2.06 -7.48 2.23
N LEU A 213 -1.41 -8.27 3.09
CA LEU A 213 -1.01 -9.65 2.80
C LEU A 213 -2.22 -10.53 2.47
N ILE A 214 -3.27 -10.50 3.30
CA ILE A 214 -4.50 -11.26 3.06
C ILE A 214 -5.12 -10.86 1.71
N ARG A 215 -5.13 -9.56 1.39
CA ARG A 215 -5.61 -9.04 0.11
C ARG A 215 -4.75 -9.52 -1.08
N CYS A 216 -3.43 -9.53 -0.94
CA CYS A 216 -2.52 -10.06 -1.97
C CYS A 216 -2.73 -11.56 -2.20
N ILE A 217 -2.95 -12.34 -1.13
CA ILE A 217 -3.29 -13.77 -1.25
C ILE A 217 -4.62 -13.95 -1.98
N TYR A 218 -5.64 -13.17 -1.62
CA TYR A 218 -6.93 -13.16 -2.31
C TYR A 218 -6.74 -12.87 -3.81
N ARG A 219 -5.99 -11.83 -4.17
CA ARG A 219 -5.71 -11.46 -5.57
C ARG A 219 -4.96 -12.55 -6.33
N LEU A 220 -4.02 -13.22 -5.66
CA LEU A 220 -3.28 -14.34 -6.26
C LEU A 220 -4.23 -15.51 -6.56
N VAL A 221 -5.06 -15.90 -5.60
CA VAL A 221 -6.06 -16.98 -5.78
C VAL A 221 -7.11 -16.61 -6.82
N GLU A 222 -7.53 -15.34 -6.87
CA GLU A 222 -8.44 -14.81 -7.90
C GLU A 222 -7.88 -15.00 -9.31
N HIS A 223 -6.56 -14.80 -9.51
CA HIS A 223 -5.92 -14.97 -10.82
C HIS A 223 -5.54 -16.43 -11.15
N PHE A 224 -5.35 -17.29 -10.15
CA PHE A 224 -5.17 -18.73 -10.37
C PHE A 224 -6.48 -19.46 -10.72
N GLY A 225 -7.62 -18.96 -10.25
CA GLY A 225 -8.93 -19.55 -10.55
C GLY A 225 -9.33 -19.28 -12.00
N ASN A 226 -9.58 -20.33 -12.79
CA ASN A 226 -9.91 -20.35 -14.22
C ASN A 226 -10.44 -18.99 -14.78
N THR A 227 -9.50 -18.12 -15.17
CA THR A 227 -9.69 -16.69 -15.45
C THR A 227 -9.98 -16.41 -16.92
N THR A 228 -10.25 -17.45 -17.72
CA THR A 228 -10.57 -17.30 -19.14
C THR A 228 -12.01 -16.83 -19.31
N VAL A 229 -12.22 -15.52 -19.10
CA VAL A 229 -13.53 -14.87 -19.29
C VAL A 229 -13.79 -14.71 -20.78
N ARG A 230 -14.45 -15.70 -21.41
CA ARG A 230 -15.00 -15.53 -22.77
C ARG A 230 -16.37 -14.86 -22.65
N VAL A 231 -16.36 -13.52 -22.65
CA VAL A 231 -17.60 -12.72 -22.69
C VAL A 231 -18.32 -13.02 -24.00
N GLY A 232 -19.42 -13.78 -23.94
CA GLY A 232 -20.18 -14.27 -25.09
C GLY A 232 -20.49 -15.77 -25.07
N ASP A 233 -20.00 -16.52 -24.08
CA ASP A 233 -20.36 -17.92 -23.86
C ASP A 233 -20.79 -18.14 -22.41
N ALA A 234 -22.10 -18.36 -22.21
CA ALA A 234 -22.71 -18.49 -20.89
C ALA A 234 -22.15 -19.67 -20.08
N GLU A 235 -21.70 -20.75 -20.75
CA GLU A 235 -21.10 -21.91 -20.07
C GLU A 235 -19.70 -21.57 -19.52
N SER A 236 -18.90 -20.82 -20.28
CA SER A 236 -17.59 -20.35 -19.83
C SER A 236 -17.69 -19.44 -18.60
N LEU A 237 -18.74 -18.62 -18.52
CA LEU A 237 -18.96 -17.70 -17.40
C LEU A 237 -19.39 -18.41 -16.10
N ILE A 238 -20.04 -19.57 -16.23
CA ILE A 238 -20.42 -20.44 -15.10
C ILE A 238 -19.19 -21.21 -14.59
N ALA A 239 -18.24 -21.54 -15.47
CA ALA A 239 -16.99 -22.22 -15.12
C ALA A 239 -15.93 -21.32 -14.44
N LEU A 240 -16.18 -20.01 -14.30
CA LEU A 240 -15.33 -19.13 -13.51
C LEU A 240 -15.31 -19.55 -12.04
N SER A 241 -14.17 -19.31 -11.38
CA SER A 241 -14.04 -19.45 -9.93
C SER A 241 -15.16 -18.68 -9.22
N PRO A 242 -15.79 -19.24 -8.17
CA PRO A 242 -16.82 -18.57 -7.37
C PRO A 242 -16.38 -17.17 -6.89
N ILE A 243 -15.08 -16.98 -6.70
CA ILE A 243 -14.45 -15.70 -6.32
C ILE A 243 -14.79 -14.58 -7.31
N LEU A 244 -14.84 -14.88 -8.61
CA LEU A 244 -15.14 -13.92 -9.66
C LEU A 244 -16.65 -13.78 -9.91
N ARG A 245 -17.45 -14.75 -9.47
CA ARG A 245 -18.91 -14.76 -9.66
C ARG A 245 -19.67 -14.06 -8.53
N TYR A 246 -19.15 -14.14 -7.31
CA TYR A 246 -19.80 -13.59 -6.13
C TYR A 246 -19.13 -12.29 -5.70
N GLU A 247 -19.85 -11.18 -5.88
CA GLU A 247 -19.35 -9.84 -5.58
C GLU A 247 -18.97 -9.64 -4.11
N TRP A 248 -19.59 -10.37 -3.17
CA TRP A 248 -19.29 -10.20 -1.75
C TRP A 248 -17.83 -10.49 -1.41
N TYR A 249 -17.15 -11.39 -2.16
CA TYR A 249 -15.71 -11.63 -1.99
C TYR A 249 -14.89 -10.36 -2.21
N PHE A 250 -15.23 -9.58 -3.24
CA PHE A 250 -14.61 -8.29 -3.50
C PHE A 250 -14.84 -7.32 -2.33
N TYR A 251 -16.07 -7.19 -1.82
CA TYR A 251 -16.31 -6.28 -0.69
C TYR A 251 -15.62 -6.71 0.61
N VAL A 252 -15.48 -8.02 0.86
CA VAL A 252 -14.81 -8.52 2.08
C VAL A 252 -13.29 -8.39 1.94
N PHE A 253 -12.70 -8.93 0.88
CA PHE A 253 -11.25 -9.07 0.76
C PHE A 253 -10.56 -7.87 0.09
N GLU A 254 -11.24 -7.09 -0.74
CA GLU A 254 -10.69 -5.85 -1.29
C GLU A 254 -11.12 -4.64 -0.47
N ALA A 255 -12.44 -4.40 -0.34
CA ALA A 255 -12.94 -3.16 0.23
C ALA A 255 -12.78 -3.07 1.75
N SER A 256 -13.23 -4.11 2.47
CA SER A 256 -13.26 -4.09 3.93
C SER A 256 -11.85 -4.13 4.53
N LEU A 257 -10.95 -4.97 3.99
CA LEU A 257 -9.56 -5.01 4.46
C LEU A 257 -8.87 -3.65 4.32
N MET A 258 -9.08 -2.95 3.20
CA MET A 258 -8.49 -1.63 2.97
C MET A 258 -9.15 -0.53 3.79
N LEU A 259 -10.46 -0.64 4.05
CA LEU A 259 -11.15 0.28 4.94
C LEU A 259 -10.65 0.14 6.38
N ILE A 260 -10.55 -1.10 6.89
CA ILE A 260 -9.97 -1.37 8.22
C ILE A 260 -8.55 -0.82 8.29
N ASN A 261 -7.72 -1.06 7.26
CA ASN A 261 -6.37 -0.51 7.21
C ASN A 261 -6.37 1.03 7.29
N SER A 262 -7.23 1.70 6.52
CA SER A 262 -7.37 3.15 6.53
C SER A 262 -7.79 3.69 7.89
N VAL A 263 -8.73 3.02 8.58
CA VAL A 263 -9.20 3.38 9.93
C VAL A 263 -8.10 3.20 10.97
N ILE A 264 -7.35 2.10 10.91
CA ILE A 264 -6.23 1.80 11.82
C ILE A 264 -5.19 2.93 11.81
N TRP A 265 -4.81 3.42 10.62
CA TRP A 265 -3.89 4.54 10.49
C TRP A 265 -4.48 5.89 10.91
N ASN A 266 -5.80 6.05 10.82
CA ASN A 266 -6.50 7.20 11.39
C ASN A 266 -6.47 7.17 12.92
N VAL A 267 -6.67 6.01 13.55
CA VAL A 267 -6.67 5.88 15.02
C VAL A 267 -5.26 6.03 15.59
N TRP A 268 -4.30 5.30 15.04
CA TRP A 268 -2.90 5.25 15.49
C TRP A 268 -1.98 6.01 14.54
N ASN A 269 -2.26 7.31 14.38
CA ASN A 269 -1.45 8.17 13.52
C ASN A 269 0.00 8.26 14.04
N PRO A 270 1.02 7.89 13.24
CA PRO A 270 2.41 7.93 13.66
C PRO A 270 2.92 9.34 13.97
N GLY A 271 2.26 10.39 13.45
CA GLY A 271 2.57 11.79 13.77
C GLY A 271 2.33 12.18 15.22
N ARG A 272 1.68 11.33 16.02
CA ARG A 272 1.54 11.50 17.48
C ARG A 272 2.73 10.93 18.26
N TYR A 273 3.54 10.09 17.62
CA TYR A 273 4.50 9.20 18.28
C TYR A 273 5.92 9.43 17.79
N LEU A 274 6.10 9.67 16.49
CA LEU A 274 7.40 9.88 15.87
C LEU A 274 7.69 11.37 15.68
N PRO A 275 8.95 11.80 15.88
CA PRO A 275 9.34 13.18 15.65
C PRO A 275 9.15 13.56 14.18
N ILE A 276 8.81 14.82 13.91
CA ILE A 276 8.65 15.33 12.53
C ILE A 276 10.01 15.36 11.83
N ASN A 277 11.04 15.84 12.52
CA ASN A 277 12.41 15.87 12.01
C ASN A 277 12.99 14.45 11.99
N ARG A 278 13.51 14.02 10.83
CA ARG A 278 14.10 12.68 10.66
C ARG A 278 15.47 12.52 11.34
N HIS A 279 16.08 13.63 11.73
CA HIS A 279 17.39 13.66 12.35
C HIS A 279 17.31 13.46 13.87
N ILE A 280 16.10 13.43 14.44
CA ILE A 280 15.89 13.10 15.85
C ILE A 280 15.89 11.59 16.01
N TYR A 281 16.76 11.08 16.89
CA TYR A 281 16.86 9.67 17.25
C TYR A 281 16.84 9.48 18.77
N LEU A 282 16.42 8.30 19.22
CA LEU A 282 16.40 7.93 20.63
C LEU A 282 17.80 7.52 21.08
N ALA A 283 18.27 8.02 22.22
CA ALA A 283 19.52 7.59 22.82
C ALA A 283 19.41 6.15 23.35
N ARG A 284 20.56 5.51 23.62
CA ARG A 284 20.60 4.12 24.13
C ARG A 284 19.96 3.95 25.51
N ASP A 285 19.70 5.03 26.22
CA ASP A 285 18.94 5.04 27.48
C ASP A 285 17.43 4.79 27.28
N GLY A 286 16.94 4.83 26.03
CA GLY A 286 15.54 4.63 25.67
C GLY A 286 14.60 5.77 26.03
N LYS A 287 15.14 6.94 26.44
CA LYS A 287 14.35 8.07 26.93
C LYS A 287 14.75 9.42 26.30
N THR A 288 16.04 9.65 26.07
CA THR A 288 16.52 10.96 25.62
C THR A 288 16.48 11.04 24.10
N GLU A 289 15.83 12.05 23.53
CA GLU A 289 15.88 12.33 22.10
C GLU A 289 17.09 13.21 21.77
N LEU A 290 17.86 12.83 20.74
CA LEU A 290 19.06 13.53 20.29
C LEU A 290 18.93 13.91 18.82
N GLU A 291 19.43 15.08 18.45
CA GLU A 291 19.45 15.52 17.05
C GLU A 291 20.81 15.19 16.40
N ALA A 292 20.77 14.43 15.32
CA ALA A 292 21.96 14.14 14.51
C ALA A 292 22.41 15.42 13.77
N LYS A 293 23.69 15.78 13.90
CA LYS A 293 24.29 16.86 13.11
C LYS A 293 24.36 16.45 11.64
N VAL A 294 23.66 17.18 10.77
CA VAL A 294 23.67 16.96 9.32
C VAL A 294 24.62 17.95 8.67
N GLN A 295 25.62 17.46 7.94
CA GLN A 295 26.30 18.29 6.94
C GLN A 295 25.48 18.28 5.66
N THR A 296 24.82 19.39 5.35
CA THR A 296 24.03 19.57 4.14
C THR A 296 24.91 19.55 2.90
N ALA A 297 24.90 18.46 2.15
CA ALA A 297 25.29 18.46 0.74
C ALA A 297 24.05 18.71 -0.13
N GLY A 298 24.17 19.61 -1.10
CA GLY A 298 23.07 20.13 -1.92
C GLY A 298 22.19 19.03 -2.55
N ARG A 299 20.88 19.20 -2.46
CA ARG A 299 19.88 18.29 -3.04
C ARG A 299 19.58 18.70 -4.49
N PRO A 300 19.73 17.83 -5.49
CA PRO A 300 19.15 18.06 -6.80
C PRO A 300 17.61 17.92 -6.69
N TRP A 301 16.88 18.92 -7.18
CA TRP A 301 15.41 19.00 -7.12
C TRP A 301 14.68 17.78 -7.75
N LEU A 302 15.36 17.04 -8.64
CA LEU A 302 14.86 15.83 -9.31
C LEU A 302 14.78 14.57 -8.42
N ALA A 303 15.40 14.56 -7.24
CA ALA A 303 15.37 13.39 -6.34
C ALA A 303 13.96 13.12 -5.76
N LEU A 304 13.11 14.15 -5.69
CA LEU A 304 11.72 14.06 -5.24
C LEU A 304 10.82 13.32 -6.24
N LEU A 305 11.12 13.41 -7.55
CA LEU A 305 10.33 12.78 -8.61
C LEU A 305 10.67 11.30 -8.82
N THR A 306 11.85 10.87 -8.37
CA THR A 306 12.34 9.49 -8.57
C THR A 306 12.25 8.62 -7.32
N LEU A 307 11.56 9.07 -6.26
CA LEU A 307 11.56 8.38 -4.95
C LEU A 307 12.98 8.10 -4.42
N GLY A 308 13.99 8.87 -4.84
CA GLY A 308 15.40 8.62 -4.50
C GLY A 308 16.04 7.41 -5.18
N MET A 309 15.44 6.81 -6.22
CA MET A 309 15.99 5.63 -6.89
C MET A 309 17.26 5.91 -7.72
N PHE A 310 17.37 7.09 -8.35
CA PHE A 310 18.46 7.39 -9.29
C PHE A 310 19.51 8.38 -8.77
N PHE A 311 19.16 9.20 -7.78
CA PHE A 311 20.10 10.17 -7.22
C PHE A 311 20.70 9.64 -5.92
N ARG A 312 21.93 9.17 -6.04
CA ARG A 312 22.85 8.78 -4.96
C ARG A 312 22.82 9.83 -3.84
N GLU A 313 22.13 9.49 -2.76
CA GLU A 313 22.21 10.21 -1.49
C GLU A 313 23.66 10.05 -0.98
N LYS A 314 24.46 11.12 -1.06
CA LYS A 314 25.79 11.12 -0.45
C LYS A 314 25.59 11.12 1.07
N GLN A 315 25.63 9.91 1.62
CA GLN A 315 25.94 9.50 2.98
C GLN A 315 25.68 10.57 4.04
N GLU A 316 24.47 10.56 4.61
CA GLU A 316 24.23 11.15 5.93
C GLU A 316 25.22 10.50 6.90
N TYR A 317 26.22 11.26 7.31
CA TYR A 317 27.18 10.83 8.33
C TYR A 317 26.43 10.82 9.65
N HIS A 318 26.03 9.63 10.10
CA HIS A 318 25.47 9.51 11.43
C HIS A 318 26.63 9.29 12.42
N PRO A 319 26.83 10.18 13.40
CA PRO A 319 27.92 10.07 14.38
C PRO A 319 27.78 8.88 15.35
N PHE A 320 26.82 7.98 15.16
CA PHE A 320 26.61 6.82 16.04
C PHE A 320 27.75 5.79 15.99
N LEU A 321 28.66 5.86 15.01
CA LEU A 321 29.82 4.97 14.91
C LEU A 321 31.01 5.41 15.78
N GLU A 322 31.04 6.66 16.28
CA GLU A 322 32.22 7.22 16.95
C GLU A 322 32.02 7.56 18.45
N LEU A 323 30.80 7.44 18.99
CA LEU A 323 30.51 7.86 20.37
C LEU A 323 30.93 6.85 21.47
N ASP A 324 31.78 5.86 21.16
CA ASP A 324 32.47 5.06 22.20
C ASP A 324 33.60 5.85 22.91
N GLY A 325 33.76 7.16 22.63
CA GLY A 325 34.94 7.92 23.08
C GLY A 325 34.72 9.22 23.87
N TYR A 326 33.53 9.82 23.95
CA TYR A 326 33.40 11.13 24.63
C TYR A 326 32.18 11.21 25.56
N SER A 327 32.48 10.99 26.83
CA SER A 327 31.93 11.73 27.96
C SER A 327 31.77 13.22 27.62
N ASP A 328 30.68 13.82 28.09
CA ASP A 328 30.35 15.25 28.07
C ASP A 328 30.06 15.92 26.72
N ALA A 329 28.76 16.07 26.41
CA ALA A 329 28.22 17.31 25.84
C ALA A 329 26.70 17.41 26.04
N ASN A 330 26.31 18.19 27.05
CA ASN A 330 25.10 19.03 27.16
C ASN A 330 23.71 18.45 26.78
N SER A 331 23.11 17.87 27.81
CA SER A 331 21.75 18.10 28.33
C SER A 331 20.70 18.90 27.52
N ARG A 332 19.51 18.26 27.46
CA ARG A 332 18.11 18.75 27.33
C ARG A 332 17.59 19.22 25.96
N ILE A 333 16.64 18.46 25.44
CA ILE A 333 15.30 18.91 25.00
C ILE A 333 14.27 17.94 25.57
#